data_AF-A0A3C1B699-F1
#
_entry.id   AF-A0A3C1B699-F1
#
_cell.length_a   1.000
_cell.length_b   1.000
_cell.length_c   1.000
_cell.angle_alpha   90.00
_cell.angle_beta   90.00
_cell.angle_gamma   90.00
#
_symmetry.space_group_name_H-M   'P 1'
#
loop_
_entity.id
_entity.type
_entity.pdbx_description
1 polymer ?
#
loop_
_entity_poly.entity_id
_entity_poly.type
_entity_poly.pdbx_seq_one_letter_code
_entity_poly.pdbx_strand_id
1 'polypeptide(L)'
;VGFGYAALGRSASLGLLSALAMLSLALALSGLLSLYTGLPFDVLLISLSPGGVTEMSLIALSLQTSPALITVHHMFRITATVILISGISRFSAVFKKP
;
A
#
# COMPACT_ATOMS: atom_id res chain seq x y z
N VAL A 1 12.90 -21.39 4.65
CA VAL A 1 11.49 -20.99 4.47
C VAL A 1 11.08 -21.37 3.05
N GLY A 2 10.47 -22.54 2.87
CA GLY A 2 10.02 -22.99 1.55
C GLY A 2 8.59 -22.54 1.32
N PHE A 3 8.39 -21.44 0.60
CA PHE A 3 7.04 -21.07 0.16
C PHE A 3 6.60 -22.10 -0.89
N GLY A 4 5.62 -22.95 -0.57
CA GLY A 4 5.02 -23.81 -1.58
C GLY A 4 4.45 -22.96 -2.73
N TYR A 5 4.64 -23.39 -3.98
CA TYR A 5 4.19 -22.64 -5.16
C TYR A 5 2.72 -22.21 -5.10
N ALA A 6 1.86 -23.01 -4.44
CA ALA A 6 0.46 -22.68 -4.17
C ALA A 6 0.26 -21.46 -3.25
N ALA A 7 1.13 -21.26 -2.24
CA ALA A 7 1.08 -20.12 -1.33
C ALA A 7 1.58 -18.83 -2.01
N LEU A 8 2.55 -18.94 -2.92
CA LEU A 8 3.00 -17.82 -3.76
C LEU A 8 1.88 -17.35 -4.69
N GLY A 9 1.19 -18.28 -5.36
CA GLY A 9 0.07 -17.95 -6.24
C GLY A 9 -1.08 -17.26 -5.50
N ARG A 10 -1.42 -17.73 -4.30
CA ARG A 10 -2.47 -17.11 -3.47
C ARG A 10 -2.09 -15.72 -2.97
N SER A 11 -0.84 -15.53 -2.57
CA SER A 11 -0.33 -14.22 -2.13
C SER A 11 -0.28 -13.22 -3.30
N ALA A 12 0.14 -13.67 -4.48
CA ALA A 12 0.13 -12.86 -5.69
C ALA A 12 -1.29 -12.46 -6.10
N SER A 13 -2.25 -13.40 -6.04
CA SER A 13 -3.66 -13.13 -6.33
C SER A 13 -4.27 -12.11 -5.36
N LEU A 14 -3.99 -12.23 -4.06
CA LEU A 14 -4.44 -11.26 -3.05
C LEU A 14 -3.80 -9.87 -3.26
N GLY A 15 -2.52 -9.83 -3.61
CA GLY A 15 -1.82 -8.58 -3.95
C GLY A 15 -2.43 -7.92 -5.20
N LEU A 16 -2.72 -8.70 -6.24
CA LEU A 16 -3.37 -8.20 -7.46
C LEU A 16 -4.78 -7.68 -7.18
N LEU A 17 -5.57 -8.40 -6.39
CA LEU A 17 -6.92 -7.98 -5.99
C LEU A 17 -6.87 -6.65 -5.23
N SER A 18 -5.91 -6.50 -4.30
CA SER A 18 -5.70 -5.26 -3.57
C SER A 18 -5.29 -4.10 -4.50
N ALA A 19 -4.39 -4.34 -5.45
CA ALA A 19 -3.95 -3.33 -6.41
C ALA A 19 -5.13 -2.85 -7.28
N LEU A 20 -5.94 -3.77 -7.78
CA LEU A 20 -7.16 -3.45 -8.53
C LEU A 20 -8.15 -2.65 -7.70
N ALA A 21 -8.38 -3.03 -6.44
CA ALA A 21 -9.28 -2.30 -5.55
C ALA A 21 -8.82 -0.84 -5.33
N MET A 22 -7.52 -0.63 -5.13
CA MET A 22 -6.96 0.72 -4.98
C MET A 22 -7.02 1.53 -6.27
N LEU A 23 -6.77 0.92 -7.43
CA LEU A 23 -6.93 1.57 -8.73
C LEU A 23 -8.38 1.97 -9.01
N SER A 24 -9.34 1.11 -8.69
CA SER A 24 -10.76 1.43 -8.80
C SER A 24 -11.15 2.62 -7.92
N LEU A 25 -10.61 2.68 -6.70
CA LEU A 25 -10.81 3.81 -5.79
C LEU A 25 -10.19 5.10 -6.35
N ALA A 26 -8.98 5.02 -6.91
CA ALA A 26 -8.31 6.15 -7.55
C ALA A 26 -9.11 6.68 -8.75
N LEU A 27 -9.66 5.80 -9.59
CA LEU A 27 -10.55 6.17 -10.70
C LEU A 27 -11.80 6.91 -10.21
N ALA A 28 -12.45 6.35 -9.17
CA ALA A 28 -13.67 6.94 -8.62
C ALA A 28 -13.41 8.33 -8.01
N LEU A 29 -12.34 8.46 -7.22
CA LEU A 29 -11.96 9.74 -6.61
C LEU A 29 -11.49 10.75 -7.65
N SER A 30 -10.72 10.34 -8.65
CA SER A 30 -10.28 11.22 -9.73
C SER A 30 -11.47 11.77 -10.52
N GLY A 31 -12.45 10.92 -10.84
CA GLY A 31 -13.66 11.35 -11.53
C GLY A 31 -14.48 12.35 -10.69
N LEU A 32 -14.63 12.06 -9.39
CA LEU A 32 -15.33 12.95 -8.47
C LEU A 32 -14.61 14.29 -8.32
N LEU A 33 -13.30 14.28 -8.07
CA LEU A 33 -12.51 15.50 -7.92
C LEU A 33 -12.45 16.30 -9.20
N SER A 34 -12.33 15.67 -10.38
CA SER A 34 -12.33 16.37 -11.66
C SER A 34 -13.61 17.19 -11.85
N LEU A 35 -14.76 16.64 -11.44
CA LEU A 35 -16.05 17.33 -11.49
C LEU A 35 -16.11 18.54 -10.53
N TYR A 36 -15.50 18.44 -9.35
CA TYR A 36 -15.54 19.50 -8.33
C TYR A 36 -14.44 20.56 -8.46
N THR A 37 -13.25 20.19 -8.95
CA THR A 37 -12.08 21.09 -9.02
C THR A 37 -11.79 21.60 -10.42
N GLY A 38 -12.40 21.02 -11.47
CA GLY A 38 -12.13 21.41 -12.86
C GLY A 38 -10.71 21.06 -13.34
N LEU A 39 -9.95 20.30 -12.55
CA LEU A 39 -8.64 19.79 -12.92
C LEU A 39 -8.78 18.62 -13.92
N PRO A 40 -7.81 18.48 -14.84
CA PRO A 40 -7.82 17.38 -15.81
C PRO A 40 -7.77 16.02 -15.10
N PHE A 41 -8.68 15.14 -15.50
CA PHE A 41 -8.87 13.80 -14.92
C PHE A 41 -7.58 12.96 -14.95
N ASP A 42 -6.79 13.10 -16.00
CA ASP A 42 -5.52 12.43 -16.24
C ASP A 42 -4.46 12.79 -15.18
N VAL A 43 -4.37 14.07 -14.78
CA VAL A 43 -3.46 14.50 -13.72
C VAL A 43 -3.92 13.99 -12.36
N LEU A 44 -5.23 14.05 -12.09
CA LEU A 44 -5.81 13.54 -10.84
C LEU A 44 -5.68 12.02 -10.73
N LEU A 45 -5.86 11.29 -11.84
CA LEU A 45 -5.75 9.84 -11.89
C LEU A 45 -4.31 9.39 -11.65
N ILE A 46 -3.32 10.02 -12.29
CA ILE A 46 -1.90 9.73 -12.04
C ILE A 46 -1.53 10.03 -10.58
N SER A 47 -2.04 11.12 -10.02
CA SER A 47 -1.74 11.54 -8.64
C SER A 47 -2.39 10.64 -7.57
N LEU A 48 -3.60 10.13 -7.85
CA LEU A 48 -4.33 9.22 -6.97
C LEU A 48 -3.97 7.75 -7.19
N SER A 49 -3.30 7.42 -8.30
CA SER A 49 -2.96 6.04 -8.63
C SER A 49 -2.03 5.45 -7.57
N PRO A 50 -2.32 4.25 -7.06
CA PRO A 50 -1.42 3.57 -6.13
C PRO A 50 -0.13 3.16 -6.83
N GLY A 51 1.02 3.67 -6.36
CA GLY A 51 2.35 3.27 -6.85
C GLY A 51 2.90 2.04 -6.13
N GLY A 52 3.68 1.22 -6.85
CA GLY A 52 4.33 0.03 -6.29
C GLY A 52 5.61 0.34 -5.50
N VAL A 53 5.97 -0.52 -4.54
CA VAL A 53 7.28 -0.45 -3.83
C VAL A 53 8.46 -0.50 -4.81
N THR A 54 8.29 -1.26 -5.91
CA THR A 54 9.24 -1.38 -7.02
C THR A 54 9.39 -0.08 -7.81
N GLU A 55 8.28 0.62 -8.06
CA GLU A 55 8.29 1.92 -8.75
C GLU A 55 8.88 3.02 -7.86
N MET A 56 8.52 3.07 -6.58
CA MET A 56 9.15 3.97 -5.61
C MET A 56 10.66 3.72 -5.47
N SER A 57 11.11 2.47 -5.57
CA SER A 57 12.54 2.12 -5.57
C SER A 57 13.26 2.58 -6.84
N LEU A 58 12.62 2.50 -8.01
CA LEU A 58 13.16 3.02 -9.28
C LEU A 58 13.17 4.55 -9.32
N ILE A 59 12.15 5.21 -8.77
CA ILE A 59 12.10 6.67 -8.60
C ILE A 59 13.21 7.13 -7.63
N ALA A 60 13.45 6.39 -6.54
CA ALA A 60 14.59 6.63 -5.64
C ALA A 60 15.92 6.60 -6.40
N LEU A 61 16.13 5.53 -7.18
CA LEU A 61 17.32 5.34 -7.98
C LEU A 61 17.52 6.49 -8.98
N SER A 62 16.43 6.94 -9.60
CA SER A 62 16.39 8.06 -10.56
C SER A 62 16.67 9.42 -9.90
N LEU A 63 16.25 9.61 -8.64
CA LEU A 63 16.53 10.80 -7.82
C LEU A 63 17.90 10.74 -7.12
N GLN A 64 18.79 9.82 -7.50
CA GLN A 64 20.08 9.56 -6.83
C GLN A 64 19.97 9.28 -5.31
N THR A 65 18.78 8.95 -4.84
CA THR A 65 18.49 8.64 -3.44
C THR A 65 18.52 7.13 -3.26
N SER A 66 19.11 6.63 -2.17
CA SER A 66 19.21 5.18 -1.99
C SER A 66 17.83 4.52 -1.91
N PRO A 67 17.49 3.56 -2.81
CA PRO A 67 16.26 2.77 -2.70
C PRO A 67 16.19 1.99 -1.38
N ALA A 68 17.36 1.70 -0.81
CA ALA A 68 17.52 1.12 0.52
C ALA A 68 16.81 1.95 1.61
N LEU A 69 16.88 3.29 1.58
CA LEU A 69 16.19 4.10 2.60
C LEU A 69 14.67 4.10 2.44
N ILE A 70 14.15 4.09 1.22
CA ILE A 70 12.70 4.06 0.97
C ILE A 70 12.13 2.69 1.36
N THR A 71 12.81 1.61 1.00
CA THR A 71 12.43 0.25 1.42
C THR A 71 12.50 0.09 2.94
N VAL A 72 13.52 0.62 3.61
CA VAL A 72 13.63 0.62 5.09
C VAL A 72 12.49 1.42 5.73
N HIS A 73 12.15 2.61 5.21
CA HIS A 73 11.03 3.40 5.76
C HIS A 73 9.66 2.73 5.54
N HIS A 74 9.44 2.10 4.38
CA HIS A 74 8.23 1.32 4.12
C HIS A 74 8.14 0.08 5.02
N MET A 75 9.25 -0.63 5.22
CA MET A 75 9.34 -1.74 6.18
C MET A 75 9.07 -1.27 7.60
N PHE A 76 9.66 -0.15 8.02
CA PHE A 76 9.39 0.47 9.31
C PHE A 76 7.90 0.76 9.48
N ARG A 77 7.26 1.35 8.46
CA ARG A 77 5.81 1.61 8.47
C ARG A 77 5.02 0.31 8.69
N ILE A 78 5.29 -0.74 7.92
CA ILE A 78 4.58 -2.04 8.03
C ILE A 78 4.82 -2.70 9.39
N THR A 79 6.08 -2.76 9.84
CA THR A 79 6.44 -3.34 11.14
C THR A 79 5.81 -2.56 12.28
N ALA A 80 5.79 -1.23 12.22
CA ALA A 80 5.15 -0.38 13.21
C ALA A 80 3.63 -0.63 13.28
N THR A 81 2.92 -0.71 12.14
CA THR A 81 1.47 -1.02 12.16
C THR A 81 1.21 -2.41 12.72
N VAL A 82 2.02 -3.42 12.37
CA VAL A 82 1.85 -4.80 12.88
C VAL A 82 2.09 -4.86 14.39
N ILE A 83 3.15 -4.21 14.89
CA ILE A 83 3.43 -4.15 16.32
C ILE A 83 2.31 -3.41 17.07
N LEU A 84 1.85 -2.27 16.55
CA LEU A 84 0.78 -1.48 17.16
C LEU A 84 -0.54 -2.26 17.20
N ILE A 85 -0.94 -2.90 16.10
CA ILE A 85 -2.14 -3.75 16.04
C ILE A 85 -2.01 -4.95 16.99
N SER A 86 -0.85 -5.60 17.02
CA SER A 86 -0.58 -6.74 17.93
C SER A 86 -0.58 -6.30 19.40
N GLY A 87 0.00 -5.13 19.71
CA GLY A 87 0.01 -4.55 21.04
C GLY A 87 -1.40 -4.15 21.53
N ILE A 88 -2.19 -3.52 20.66
CA ILE A 88 -3.57 -3.10 20.96
C ILE A 88 -4.51 -4.30 21.09
N SER A 89 -4.39 -5.29 20.20
CA SER A 89 -5.20 -6.52 20.29
C SER A 89 -4.89 -7.33 21.56
N ARG A 90 -3.63 -7.35 22.00
CA ARG A 90 -3.25 -7.97 23.27
C ARG A 90 -3.80 -7.21 24.48
N PHE A 91 -3.88 -5.88 24.43
CA PHE A 91 -4.52 -5.08 25.48
C PHE A 91 -6.04 -5.31 25.53
N SER A 92 -6.69 -5.45 24.37
CA SER A 92 -8.13 -5.74 24.28
C SER A 92 -8.49 -7.16 24.75
N ALA A 93 -7.60 -8.14 24.56
CA ALA A 93 -7.77 -9.49 25.09
C ALA A 93 -7.67 -9.57 26.63
N VAL A 94 -7.00 -8.61 27.29
CA VAL A 94 -6.93 -8.53 28.75
C VAL A 94 -8.23 -7.97 29.36
N PHE A 95 -8.95 -7.10 28.64
CA PHE A 95 -10.20 -6.50 29.12
C PHE A 95 -11.47 -7.33 28.79
N LYS A 96 -11.34 -8.41 28.01
CA LYS A 96 -12.42 -9.36 27.72
C LYS A 96 -12.22 -10.68 28.47
N LYS A 97 -12.03 -10.61 29.78
CA LYS A 97 -12.31 -11.75 30.67
C LYS A 97 -13.47 -11.37 31.59
N PRO A 98 -14.66 -11.99 31.47
CA PRO A 98 -15.63 -11.98 32.55
C PRO A 98 -15.08 -12.76 33.75
#